data_AF-A0A9N9WAX9-F1
#
_entry.id   AF-A0A9N9WAX9-F1
#
_cell.length_a   1.000
_cell.length_b   1.000
_cell.length_c   1.000
_cell.angle_alpha   90.00
_cell.angle_beta   90.00
_cell.angle_gamma   90.00
#
_symmetry.space_group_name_H-M   'P 1'
#
loop_
_entity.id
_entity.type
_entity.pdbx_description
1 polymer ?
#
loop_
_entity_poly.entity_id
_entity_poly.type
_entity_poly.pdbx_seq_one_letter_code
_entity_poly.pdbx_strand_id
1 'polypeptide(L)'
;MEALQESILKLQQMFTEKMDEYQSELQAACPSPNINSLKSDFSAFRSFIFTAIQALQQQVGLLAQQVDNIEMRSRRKMLLCHGLPELKGEDTSAVIKSIIVDQLKVADFSVESISKCHRMGRVSGDGKPRPILIKLRDINMRDKIWFAKTALKKSGITISEFLTKSRHVVFMAARDAFGVNKCFTQQGLIMVIGANGKRVRITTMDDLKKISVTADSPLKVTKEPTVTLPVKPVFTTKSRRAGIANKK
;
A
#
# COMPACT_ATOMS: atom_id res chain seq x y z
N MET A 1 -5.70 13.54 4.97
CA MET A 1 -6.13 12.58 3.92
C MET A 1 -7.38 11.84 4.38
N GLU A 2 -7.36 11.09 5.49
CA GLU A 2 -8.57 10.43 6.04
C GLU A 2 -9.70 11.41 6.37
N ALA A 3 -9.40 12.50 7.09
CA ALA A 3 -10.40 13.55 7.38
C ALA A 3 -11.00 14.23 6.13
N LEU A 4 -10.23 14.32 5.03
CA LEU A 4 -10.73 14.86 3.77
C LEU A 4 -11.66 13.85 3.08
N GLN A 5 -11.30 12.57 3.11
CA GLN A 5 -12.10 11.49 2.54
C GLN A 5 -13.43 11.32 3.30
N GLU A 6 -13.39 11.40 4.63
CA GLU A 6 -14.57 11.39 5.48
C GLU A 6 -15.46 12.63 5.24
N SER A 7 -14.85 13.81 5.08
CA SER A 7 -15.58 15.04 4.72
C SER A 7 -16.26 14.94 3.35
N ILE A 8 -15.60 14.32 2.36
CA ILE A 8 -16.18 14.14 1.02
C ILE A 8 -17.33 13.13 1.05
N LEU A 9 -17.17 12.01 1.77
CA LEU A 9 -18.22 11.01 1.94
C LEU A 9 -19.44 11.60 2.65
N LYS A 10 -19.22 12.39 3.70
CA LYS A 10 -20.28 13.08 4.43
C LYS A 10 -21.01 14.10 3.55
N LEU A 11 -20.28 14.86 2.73
CA LEU A 11 -20.87 15.80 1.78
C LEU A 11 -21.71 15.07 0.72
N GLN A 12 -21.21 13.93 0.20
CA GLN A 12 -21.94 13.10 -0.75
C GLN A 12 -23.22 12.52 -0.15
N GLN A 13 -23.16 12.06 1.10
CA GLN A 13 -24.32 11.54 1.82
C GLN A 13 -25.37 12.63 2.06
N MET A 14 -24.96 13.78 2.63
CA MET A 14 -25.85 14.91 2.86
C MET A 14 -26.52 15.41 1.58
N PHE A 15 -25.76 15.46 0.48
CA PHE A 15 -26.30 15.84 -0.82
C PHE A 15 -27.32 14.82 -1.30
N THR A 16 -27.02 13.52 -1.21
CA THR A 16 -27.95 12.47 -1.65
C THR A 16 -29.24 12.50 -0.85
N GLU A 17 -29.15 12.60 0.48
CA GLU A 17 -30.30 12.71 1.39
C GLU A 17 -31.16 13.94 1.06
N LYS A 18 -30.55 15.12 0.92
CA LYS A 18 -31.28 16.36 0.59
C LYS A 18 -31.93 16.30 -0.78
N MET A 19 -31.30 15.66 -1.75
CA MET A 19 -31.85 15.50 -3.09
C MET A 19 -33.02 14.50 -3.12
N ASP A 20 -32.98 13.46 -2.30
CA ASP A 20 -34.05 12.46 -2.22
C ASP A 20 -35.26 12.96 -1.41
N GLU A 21 -35.02 13.75 -0.35
CA GLU A 21 -36.06 14.52 0.36
C GLU A 21 -36.81 15.44 -0.62
N TYR A 22 -36.06 16.28 -1.35
CA TYR A 22 -36.66 17.23 -2.30
C TYR A 22 -37.37 16.53 -3.48
N GLN A 23 -36.84 15.39 -3.94
CA GLN A 23 -37.50 14.59 -4.97
C GLN A 23 -38.83 13.99 -4.49
N SER A 24 -38.91 13.61 -3.20
CA SER A 24 -40.15 13.13 -2.59
C SER A 24 -41.19 14.25 -2.45
N GLU A 25 -40.76 15.47 -2.09
CA GLU A 25 -41.63 16.66 -2.04
C GLU A 25 -42.19 17.02 -3.42
N LEU A 26 -41.37 16.95 -4.47
CA LEU A 26 -41.80 17.17 -5.86
C LEU A 26 -42.80 16.10 -6.36
N GLN A 27 -42.71 14.86 -5.85
CA GLN A 27 -43.65 13.79 -6.20
C GLN A 27 -45.00 13.96 -5.51
N ALA A 28 -45.04 14.56 -4.32
CA ALA A 28 -46.26 14.83 -3.56
C ALA A 28 -47.08 16.03 -4.09
N ALA A 29 -46.48 16.92 -4.91
CA ALA A 29 -47.14 18.09 -5.47
C ALA A 29 -48.00 17.77 -6.72
N CYS A 30 -49.25 18.26 -6.76
CA CYS A 30 -50.18 18.08 -7.89
C CYS A 30 -49.63 18.63 -9.23
N PRO A 31 -49.88 17.98 -10.37
CA PRO A 31 -49.24 18.33 -11.64
C PRO A 31 -49.81 19.62 -12.23
N SER A 32 -49.04 20.71 -12.14
CA SER A 32 -49.18 21.86 -13.03
C SER A 32 -48.11 21.78 -14.13
N PRO A 33 -48.33 22.34 -15.34
CA PRO A 33 -47.34 22.33 -16.42
C PRO A 33 -45.99 22.94 -16.02
N ASN A 34 -45.98 23.86 -15.04
CA ASN A 34 -44.78 24.50 -14.50
C ASN A 34 -43.98 23.60 -13.53
N ILE A 35 -44.60 22.55 -12.96
CA ILE A 35 -43.93 21.59 -12.08
C ILE A 35 -43.15 20.55 -12.90
N ASN A 36 -43.59 20.25 -14.13
CA ASN A 36 -42.87 19.32 -15.00
C ASN A 36 -41.56 19.91 -15.54
N SER A 37 -41.54 21.20 -15.91
CA SER A 37 -40.31 21.91 -16.26
C SER A 37 -39.35 22.03 -15.08
N LEU A 38 -39.85 22.34 -13.89
CA LEU A 38 -39.03 22.38 -12.68
C LEU A 38 -38.42 21.01 -12.33
N LYS A 39 -39.17 19.92 -12.52
CA LYS A 39 -38.67 18.54 -12.36
C LYS A 39 -37.55 18.22 -13.35
N SER A 40 -37.68 18.64 -14.62
CA SER A 40 -36.61 18.43 -15.60
C SER A 40 -35.37 19.26 -15.28
N ASP A 41 -35.55 20.52 -14.87
CA ASP A 41 -34.43 21.41 -14.53
C ASP A 41 -33.69 20.91 -13.30
N PHE A 42 -34.41 20.43 -12.29
CA PHE A 42 -33.81 19.81 -11.11
C PHE A 42 -33.05 18.52 -11.43
N SER A 43 -33.61 17.66 -12.28
CA SER A 43 -32.92 16.46 -12.77
C SER A 43 -31.62 16.81 -13.51
N ALA A 44 -31.68 17.81 -14.39
CA ALA A 44 -30.52 18.30 -15.12
C ALA A 44 -29.46 18.87 -14.16
N PHE A 45 -29.88 19.65 -13.16
CA PHE A 45 -28.99 20.18 -12.12
C PHE A 45 -28.37 19.07 -11.27
N ARG A 46 -29.17 18.09 -10.81
CA ARG A 46 -28.69 16.90 -10.07
C ARG A 46 -27.60 16.19 -10.87
N SER A 47 -27.89 15.89 -12.13
CA SER A 47 -26.96 15.22 -13.04
C SER A 47 -25.67 16.02 -13.20
N PHE A 48 -25.79 17.33 -13.49
CA PHE A 48 -24.66 18.23 -13.61
C PHE A 48 -23.77 18.26 -12.36
N ILE A 49 -24.35 18.39 -11.16
CA ILE A 49 -23.61 18.40 -9.90
C ILE A 49 -22.92 17.06 -9.65
N PHE A 50 -23.60 15.93 -9.87
CA PHE A 50 -22.98 14.62 -9.73
C PHE A 50 -21.81 14.43 -10.69
N THR A 51 -21.96 14.82 -11.95
CA THR A 51 -20.88 14.79 -12.94
C THR A 51 -19.72 15.70 -12.52
N ALA A 52 -19.99 16.91 -12.04
CA ALA A 52 -18.96 17.84 -11.58
C ALA A 52 -18.19 17.30 -10.36
N ILE A 53 -18.88 16.74 -9.37
CA ILE A 53 -18.25 16.12 -8.18
C ILE A 53 -17.39 14.93 -8.60
N GLN A 54 -17.88 14.06 -9.49
CA GLN A 54 -17.11 12.93 -10.00
C GLN A 54 -15.85 13.40 -10.74
N ALA A 55 -15.96 14.41 -11.59
CA ALA A 55 -14.83 15.00 -12.30
C ALA A 55 -13.78 15.56 -11.33
N LEU A 56 -14.22 16.28 -10.29
CA LEU A 56 -13.33 16.81 -9.25
C LEU A 56 -12.64 15.69 -8.45
N GLN A 57 -13.37 14.65 -8.05
CA GLN A 57 -12.78 13.50 -7.36
C GLN A 57 -11.71 12.80 -8.22
N GLN A 58 -11.97 12.63 -9.52
CA GLN A 58 -11.00 12.08 -10.46
C GLN A 58 -9.76 12.99 -10.59
N GLN A 59 -9.95 14.30 -10.70
CA GLN A 59 -8.84 15.26 -10.81
C GLN A 59 -7.97 15.27 -9.55
N VAL A 60 -8.58 15.25 -8.36
CA VAL A 60 -7.85 15.13 -7.08
C VAL A 60 -7.06 13.83 -7.02
N GLY A 61 -7.64 12.71 -7.48
CA GLY A 61 -6.95 11.42 -7.56
C GLY A 61 -5.74 11.46 -8.48
N LEU A 62 -5.87 12.06 -9.67
CA LEU A 62 -4.77 12.23 -10.62
C LEU A 62 -3.64 13.11 -10.05
N LEU A 63 -3.99 14.23 -9.41
CA LEU A 63 -3.02 15.11 -8.77
C LEU A 63 -2.28 14.41 -7.63
N ALA A 64 -2.98 13.66 -6.79
CA ALA A 64 -2.35 12.88 -5.72
C ALA A 64 -1.34 11.86 -6.28
N GLN A 65 -1.68 11.18 -7.38
CA GLN A 65 -0.77 10.27 -8.07
C GLN A 65 0.44 10.99 -8.69
N GLN A 66 0.25 12.19 -9.26
CA GLN A 66 1.34 12.98 -9.81
C GLN A 66 2.31 13.45 -8.71
N VAL A 67 1.80 13.92 -7.58
CA VAL A 67 2.61 14.30 -6.42
C VAL A 67 3.43 13.11 -5.92
N ASP A 68 2.82 11.94 -5.75
CA ASP A 68 3.52 10.71 -5.37
C ASP A 68 4.63 10.34 -6.36
N ASN A 69 4.37 10.44 -7.67
CA ASN A 69 5.35 10.16 -8.70
C ASN A 69 6.54 11.13 -8.68
N ILE A 70 6.29 12.43 -8.51
CA ILE A 70 7.34 13.45 -8.41
C ILE A 70 8.19 13.20 -7.16
N GLU A 71 7.54 12.93 -6.04
CA GLU A 71 8.21 12.63 -4.78
C GLU A 71 9.07 11.36 -4.90
N MET A 72 8.54 10.28 -5.47
CA MET A 72 9.31 9.06 -5.69
C MET A 72 10.48 9.26 -6.66
N ARG A 73 10.32 10.10 -7.69
CA ARG A 73 11.44 10.49 -8.56
C ARG A 73 12.53 11.21 -7.79
N SER A 74 12.19 12.10 -6.85
CA SER A 74 13.19 12.76 -5.99
C SER A 74 13.90 11.78 -5.05
N ARG A 75 13.18 10.74 -4.60
CA ARG A 75 13.68 9.70 -3.69
C ARG A 75 14.43 8.56 -4.39
N ARG A 76 14.47 8.53 -5.72
CA ARG A 76 15.09 7.42 -6.51
C ARG A 76 16.57 7.16 -6.23
N LYS A 77 17.30 8.12 -5.65
CA LYS A 77 18.72 7.96 -5.28
C LYS A 77 18.91 7.68 -3.78
N MET A 78 17.81 7.43 -3.06
CA MET A 78 17.79 7.33 -1.61
C MET A 78 17.52 5.89 -1.18
N LEU A 79 18.32 5.42 -0.24
CA LEU A 79 18.15 4.13 0.44
C LEU A 79 18.08 4.36 1.94
N LEU A 80 17.41 3.45 2.64
CA LEU A 80 17.41 3.38 4.10
C LEU A 80 18.22 2.16 4.52
N CYS A 81 19.11 2.35 5.49
CA CYS A 81 19.85 1.30 6.16
C CYS A 81 19.36 1.17 7.60
N HIS A 82 18.92 -0.04 7.98
CA HIS A 82 18.37 -0.36 9.29
C HIS A 82 19.28 -1.31 10.05
N GLY A 83 19.17 -1.33 11.38
CA GLY A 83 19.87 -2.29 12.24
C GLY A 83 21.29 -1.87 12.65
N LEU A 84 21.66 -0.61 12.41
CA LEU A 84 22.97 -0.08 12.81
C LEU A 84 22.92 0.56 14.19
N PRO A 85 23.77 0.15 15.15
CA PRO A 85 23.79 0.75 16.48
C PRO A 85 24.06 2.25 16.41
N GLU A 86 23.43 3.03 17.29
CA GLU A 86 23.63 4.48 17.36
C GLU A 86 24.79 4.81 18.31
N LEU A 87 25.79 5.54 17.80
CA LEU A 87 26.89 6.05 18.61
C LEU A 87 26.81 7.58 18.70
N LYS A 88 27.17 8.13 19.85
CA LYS A 88 27.20 9.59 20.06
C LYS A 88 28.33 10.20 19.22
N GLY A 89 27.99 11.17 18.38
CA GLY A 89 28.96 11.83 17.49
C GLY A 89 29.43 10.96 16.31
N GLU A 90 28.63 9.97 15.91
CA GLU A 90 28.99 9.11 14.77
C GLU A 90 29.05 9.86 13.44
N ASP A 91 30.04 9.54 12.61
CA ASP A 91 30.00 9.87 11.19
C ASP A 91 29.23 8.79 10.43
N THR A 92 27.95 9.07 10.19
CA THR A 92 27.07 8.19 9.42
C THR A 92 27.62 7.86 8.03
N SER A 93 28.41 8.74 7.41
CA SER A 93 28.97 8.48 6.07
C SER A 93 30.10 7.46 6.13
N ALA A 94 30.99 7.56 7.12
CA ALA A 94 32.05 6.59 7.36
C ALA A 94 31.49 5.20 7.72
N VAL A 95 30.47 5.15 8.58
CA VAL A 95 29.77 3.90 8.95
C VAL A 95 29.15 3.24 7.72
N ILE A 96 28.49 4.01 6.86
CA ILE A 96 27.90 3.46 5.63
C ILE A 96 28.97 3.00 4.64
N LYS A 97 30.09 3.73 4.52
CA LYS A 97 31.22 3.32 3.68
C LYS A 97 31.77 1.97 4.11
N SER A 98 32.04 1.75 5.40
CA SER A 98 32.56 0.47 5.88
C SER A 98 31.61 -0.68 5.55
N ILE A 99 30.30 -0.52 5.76
CA ILE A 99 29.31 -1.56 5.42
C ILE A 99 29.30 -1.87 3.92
N ILE A 100 29.33 -0.84 3.07
CA ILE A 100 29.25 -1.02 1.61
C ILE A 100 30.54 -1.68 1.07
N VAL A 101 31.71 -1.30 1.58
CA VAL A 101 32.98 -1.87 1.13
C VAL A 101 33.17 -3.27 1.74
N ASP A 102 33.00 -3.41 3.05
CA ASP A 102 33.36 -4.62 3.78
C ASP A 102 32.32 -5.73 3.65
N GLN A 103 31.03 -5.40 3.71
CA GLN A 103 29.96 -6.39 3.68
C GLN A 103 29.33 -6.55 2.29
N LEU A 104 29.12 -5.46 1.55
CA LEU A 104 28.55 -5.53 0.20
C LEU A 104 29.60 -5.78 -0.90
N LYS A 105 30.89 -5.68 -0.57
CA LYS A 105 32.02 -5.89 -1.50
C LYS A 105 32.01 -4.94 -2.70
N VAL A 106 31.50 -3.72 -2.52
CA VAL A 106 31.52 -2.67 -3.54
C VAL A 106 32.76 -1.81 -3.32
N ALA A 107 33.90 -2.27 -3.83
CA ALA A 107 35.22 -1.69 -3.56
C ALA A 107 35.41 -0.26 -4.14
N ASP A 108 34.68 0.09 -5.19
CA ASP A 108 34.69 1.42 -5.82
C ASP A 108 33.89 2.48 -5.04
N PHE A 109 33.32 2.12 -3.88
CA PHE A 109 32.51 3.05 -3.09
C PHE A 109 33.35 4.03 -2.27
N SER A 110 33.15 5.32 -2.50
CA SER A 110 33.75 6.42 -1.74
C SER A 110 32.68 7.25 -1.00
N VAL A 111 33.09 7.96 0.04
CA VAL A 111 32.24 8.94 0.75
C VAL A 111 31.76 10.03 -0.21
N GLU A 112 32.53 10.36 -1.23
CA GLU A 112 32.16 11.35 -2.26
C GLU A 112 30.93 10.94 -3.06
N SER A 113 30.65 9.63 -3.18
CA SER A 113 29.44 9.12 -3.83
C SER A 113 28.17 9.46 -3.04
N ILE A 114 28.29 9.85 -1.77
CA ILE A 114 27.21 10.26 -0.89
C ILE A 114 26.95 11.76 -1.10
N SER A 115 25.68 12.11 -1.30
CA SER A 115 25.19 13.48 -1.32
C SER A 115 24.69 13.92 0.06
N LYS A 116 23.99 13.04 0.79
CA LYS A 116 23.50 13.30 2.15
C LYS A 116 23.39 11.98 2.92
N CYS A 117 23.87 11.95 4.15
CA CYS A 117 23.74 10.80 5.06
C CYS A 117 23.35 11.31 6.44
N HIS A 118 22.30 10.75 7.05
CA HIS A 118 21.89 11.10 8.41
C HIS A 118 20.88 10.10 8.98
N ARG A 119 20.77 10.03 10.31
CA ARG A 119 19.72 9.29 11.01
C ARG A 119 18.35 9.94 10.79
N MET A 120 17.34 9.10 10.63
CA MET A 120 15.96 9.53 10.42
C MET A 120 15.11 9.36 11.68
N GLY A 121 14.26 10.35 11.95
CA GLY A 121 13.28 10.28 13.03
C GLY A 121 13.82 10.66 14.40
N ARG A 122 12.91 10.61 15.38
CA ARG A 122 13.21 10.88 16.79
C ARG A 122 13.81 9.64 17.43
N VAL A 123 14.65 9.83 18.45
CA VAL A 123 15.21 8.72 19.23
C VAL A 123 14.05 7.95 19.86
N SER A 124 13.96 6.66 19.55
CA SER A 124 12.91 5.80 20.07
C SER A 124 13.27 5.31 21.48
N GLY A 125 12.31 5.34 22.41
CA GLY A 125 12.46 4.76 23.74
C GLY A 125 12.59 3.23 23.75
N ASP A 126 12.17 2.58 22.67
CA ASP A 126 12.13 1.11 22.51
C ASP A 126 13.51 0.46 22.28
N GLY A 127 14.60 1.25 22.36
CA GLY A 127 15.98 0.77 22.15
C GLY A 127 16.32 0.36 20.71
N LYS A 128 15.38 0.49 19.76
CA LYS A 128 15.63 0.21 18.34
C LYS A 128 16.43 1.35 17.70
N PRO A 129 17.53 1.06 16.99
CA PRO A 129 18.29 2.09 16.31
C PRO A 129 17.49 2.70 15.15
N ARG A 130 17.58 4.03 15.02
CA ARG A 130 16.99 4.77 13.91
C ARG A 130 17.64 4.41 12.59
N PRO A 131 16.86 4.34 11.49
CA PRO A 131 17.44 4.08 10.18
C PRO A 131 18.32 5.25 9.72
N ILE A 132 19.39 4.93 9.00
CA ILE A 132 20.21 5.91 8.29
C ILE A 132 19.64 6.08 6.88
N LEU A 133 19.36 7.32 6.51
CA LEU A 133 19.01 7.69 5.15
C LEU A 133 20.27 8.06 4.37
N ILE A 134 20.44 7.43 3.22
CA ILE A 134 21.60 7.59 2.35
C ILE A 134 21.09 8.09 1.01
N LYS A 135 21.42 9.33 0.65
CA LYS A 135 21.21 9.88 -0.69
C LYS A 135 22.51 9.82 -1.47
N LEU A 136 22.49 9.14 -2.60
CA LEU A 136 23.65 8.99 -3.49
C LEU A 136 23.64 10.04 -4.59
N ARG A 137 24.83 10.38 -5.09
CA ARG A 137 24.99 11.29 -6.23
C ARG A 137 24.58 10.63 -7.54
N ASP A 138 24.99 9.38 -7.73
CA ASP A 138 24.69 8.59 -8.92
C ASP A 138 23.64 7.50 -8.65
N ILE A 139 22.73 7.31 -9.61
CA ILE A 139 21.72 6.26 -9.57
C ILE A 139 22.33 4.87 -9.83
N ASN A 140 23.39 4.77 -10.64
CA ASN A 140 24.01 3.48 -10.91
C ASN A 140 24.68 2.94 -9.65
N MET A 141 25.37 3.80 -8.90
CA MET A 141 25.91 3.44 -7.58
C MET A 141 24.80 2.98 -6.62
N ARG A 142 23.64 3.66 -6.62
CA ARG A 142 22.47 3.23 -5.84
C ARG A 142 22.03 1.83 -6.22
N ASP A 143 21.90 1.56 -7.51
CA ASP A 143 21.45 0.27 -8.03
C ASP A 143 22.45 -0.84 -7.71
N LYS A 144 23.77 -0.59 -7.85
CA LYS A 144 24.83 -1.53 -7.43
C LYS A 144 24.65 -1.95 -5.96
N ILE A 145 24.51 -0.97 -5.06
CA ILE A 145 24.28 -1.22 -3.62
C ILE A 145 22.98 -2.00 -3.40
N TRP A 146 21.90 -1.61 -4.09
CA TRP A 146 20.59 -2.25 -3.96
C TRP A 146 20.62 -3.73 -4.37
N PHE A 147 21.31 -4.08 -5.44
CA PHE A 147 21.41 -5.47 -5.90
C PHE A 147 22.37 -6.30 -5.03
N ALA A 148 23.39 -5.69 -4.44
CA ALA A 148 24.33 -6.37 -3.53
C ALA A 148 23.74 -6.66 -2.13
N LYS A 149 22.61 -6.04 -1.75
CA LYS A 149 22.04 -6.11 -0.38
C LYS A 149 21.81 -7.52 0.17
N THR A 150 21.72 -8.54 -0.68
CA THR A 150 21.57 -9.94 -0.25
C THR A 150 22.78 -10.44 0.54
N ALA A 151 23.95 -9.81 0.37
CA ALA A 151 25.15 -10.07 1.17
C ALA A 151 24.97 -9.74 2.67
N LEU A 152 24.01 -8.87 3.01
CA LEU A 152 23.72 -8.49 4.40
C LEU A 152 22.81 -9.49 5.13
N LYS A 153 22.38 -10.58 4.46
CA LYS A 153 21.56 -11.60 5.13
C LYS A 153 22.32 -12.14 6.35
N LYS A 154 21.59 -12.30 7.46
CA LYS A 154 22.11 -12.76 8.77
C LYS A 154 23.02 -11.77 9.51
N SER A 155 23.33 -10.59 8.95
CA SER A 155 24.10 -9.55 9.64
C SER A 155 23.30 -8.74 10.67
N GLY A 156 21.96 -8.84 10.64
CA GLY A 156 21.06 -7.93 11.38
C GLY A 156 20.83 -6.58 10.70
N ILE A 157 21.56 -6.27 9.63
CA ILE A 157 21.42 -5.04 8.83
C ILE A 157 20.49 -5.30 7.66
N THR A 158 19.60 -4.35 7.37
CA THR A 158 18.73 -4.42 6.18
C THR A 158 18.74 -3.12 5.40
N ILE A 159 18.66 -3.23 4.07
CA ILE A 159 18.54 -2.08 3.17
C ILE A 159 17.16 -2.10 2.51
N SER A 160 16.45 -0.98 2.59
CA SER A 160 15.15 -0.76 1.95
C SER A 160 15.15 0.50 1.08
N GLU A 161 14.26 0.56 0.08
CA GLU A 161 14.03 1.82 -0.65
C GLU A 161 13.30 2.82 0.24
N PHE A 162 13.55 4.11 0.00
CA PHE A 162 12.84 5.18 0.71
C PHE A 162 11.50 5.49 0.01
N LEU A 163 10.52 4.62 0.19
CA LEU A 163 9.18 4.79 -0.41
C LEU A 163 8.42 5.98 0.17
N THR A 164 7.52 6.57 -0.62
CA THR A 164 6.48 7.48 -0.12
C THR A 164 5.57 6.76 0.87
N LYS A 165 4.86 7.53 1.71
CA LYS A 165 3.95 6.96 2.71
C LYS A 165 2.86 6.10 2.05
N SER A 166 2.25 6.61 0.99
CA SER A 166 1.28 5.92 0.13
C SER A 166 1.82 4.57 -0.35
N ARG A 167 2.99 4.54 -1.01
CA ARG A 167 3.58 3.30 -1.53
C ARG A 167 4.02 2.36 -0.42
N HIS A 168 4.51 2.87 0.71
CA HIS A 168 4.84 2.03 1.84
C HIS A 168 3.61 1.30 2.38
N VAL A 169 2.47 1.99 2.50
CA VAL A 169 1.19 1.38 2.90
C VAL A 169 0.76 0.29 1.91
N VAL A 170 0.79 0.58 0.60
CA VAL A 170 0.48 -0.41 -0.45
C VAL A 170 1.44 -1.61 -0.37
N PHE A 171 2.72 -1.37 -0.12
CA PHE A 171 3.72 -2.43 -0.02
C PHE A 171 3.50 -3.33 1.20
N MET A 172 3.15 -2.77 2.35
CA MET A 172 2.79 -3.55 3.54
C MET A 172 1.52 -4.36 3.29
N ALA A 173 0.46 -3.74 2.77
CA ALA A 173 -0.78 -4.42 2.43
C ALA A 173 -0.56 -5.57 1.41
N ALA A 174 0.31 -5.37 0.43
CA ALA A 174 0.68 -6.43 -0.50
C ALA A 174 1.43 -7.59 0.18
N ARG A 175 2.30 -7.30 1.15
CA ARG A 175 3.00 -8.34 1.92
C ARG A 175 2.04 -9.12 2.82
N ASP A 176 1.04 -8.45 3.38
CA ASP A 176 0.01 -9.09 4.19
C ASP A 176 -0.87 -10.01 3.32
N ALA A 177 -1.21 -9.58 2.11
CA ALA A 177 -2.06 -10.35 1.20
C ALA A 177 -1.34 -11.52 0.49
N PHE A 178 -0.10 -11.32 0.02
CA PHE A 178 0.61 -12.30 -0.83
C PHE A 178 1.82 -12.97 -0.16
N GLY A 179 2.23 -12.46 1.01
CA GLY A 179 3.42 -12.90 1.73
C GLY A 179 4.70 -12.15 1.32
N VAL A 180 5.64 -12.07 2.26
CA VAL A 180 6.89 -11.30 2.13
C VAL A 180 7.73 -11.71 0.91
N ASN A 181 7.80 -13.00 0.61
CA ASN A 181 8.66 -13.51 -0.47
C ASN A 181 8.15 -13.20 -1.87
N LYS A 182 6.85 -12.87 -2.00
CA LYS A 182 6.21 -12.55 -3.28
C LYS A 182 6.14 -11.05 -3.55
N CYS A 183 6.55 -10.22 -2.59
CA CYS A 183 6.42 -8.77 -2.65
C CYS A 183 7.78 -8.11 -2.43
N PHE A 184 8.24 -7.36 -3.43
CA PHE A 184 9.49 -6.62 -3.35
C PHE A 184 9.38 -5.27 -4.06
N THR A 185 10.36 -4.40 -3.85
CA THR A 185 10.40 -3.09 -4.49
C THR A 185 11.54 -3.02 -5.49
N GLN A 186 11.35 -2.24 -6.54
CA GLN A 186 12.38 -1.96 -7.53
C GLN A 186 12.19 -0.56 -8.09
N GLN A 187 13.19 0.32 -7.90
CA GLN A 187 13.16 1.70 -8.37
C GLN A 187 11.91 2.46 -7.90
N GLY A 188 11.48 2.17 -6.67
CA GLY A 188 10.29 2.76 -6.07
C GLY A 188 8.96 2.18 -6.57
N LEU A 189 8.97 1.22 -7.49
CA LEU A 189 7.78 0.47 -7.89
C LEU A 189 7.62 -0.74 -6.96
N ILE A 190 6.37 -1.11 -6.68
CA ILE A 190 6.06 -2.32 -5.91
C ILE A 190 5.78 -3.44 -6.91
N MET A 191 6.47 -4.55 -6.73
CA MET A 191 6.37 -5.74 -7.55
C MET A 191 5.73 -6.85 -6.73
N VAL A 192 4.66 -7.44 -7.25
CA VAL A 192 3.96 -8.59 -6.66
C VAL A 192 4.04 -9.77 -7.62
N ILE A 193 4.38 -10.95 -7.11
CA ILE A 193 4.33 -12.20 -7.85
C ILE A 193 2.95 -12.83 -7.63
N GLY A 194 2.13 -12.84 -8.69
CA GLY A 194 0.80 -13.45 -8.67
C GLY A 194 0.86 -14.98 -8.54
N ALA A 195 -0.29 -15.61 -8.31
CA ALA A 195 -0.39 -17.07 -8.17
C ALA A 195 0.12 -17.83 -9.42
N ASN A 196 -0.02 -17.22 -10.60
CA ASN A 196 0.48 -17.72 -11.88
C ASN A 196 1.99 -17.52 -12.09
N GLY A 197 2.72 -17.01 -11.10
CA GLY A 197 4.16 -16.68 -11.19
C GLY A 197 4.47 -15.41 -11.97
N LYS A 198 3.48 -14.72 -12.56
CA LYS A 198 3.70 -13.47 -13.29
C LYS A 198 3.94 -12.32 -12.31
N ARG A 199 4.87 -11.44 -12.68
CA ARG A 199 5.21 -10.23 -11.92
C ARG A 199 4.29 -9.10 -12.35
N VAL A 200 3.59 -8.51 -11.40
CA VAL A 200 2.69 -7.36 -11.61
C VAL A 200 3.24 -6.16 -10.85
N ARG A 201 3.19 -4.99 -11.49
CA ARG A 201 3.55 -3.70 -10.90
C ARG A 201 2.31 -3.09 -10.27
N ILE A 202 2.45 -2.62 -9.03
CA ILE A 202 1.40 -1.86 -8.34
C ILE A 202 1.97 -0.57 -7.75
N THR A 203 1.13 0.45 -7.69
CA THR A 203 1.46 1.73 -7.05
C THR A 203 0.36 2.23 -6.13
N THR A 204 -0.87 1.79 -6.36
CA THR A 204 -2.05 2.20 -5.60
C THR A 204 -2.73 1.01 -4.93
N MET A 205 -3.61 1.29 -3.95
CA MET A 205 -4.45 0.26 -3.33
C MET A 205 -5.44 -0.35 -4.32
N ASP A 206 -5.88 0.41 -5.33
CA ASP A 206 -6.81 -0.11 -6.33
C ASP A 206 -6.12 -1.08 -7.29
N ASP A 207 -4.83 -0.87 -7.60
CA ASP A 207 -4.02 -1.85 -8.31
C ASP A 207 -3.94 -3.17 -7.53
N LEU A 208 -3.74 -3.09 -6.21
CA LEU A 208 -3.66 -4.25 -5.33
C LEU A 208 -4.98 -5.05 -5.32
N LYS A 209 -6.13 -4.36 -5.20
CA LYS A 209 -7.47 -4.98 -5.22
C LYS A 209 -7.75 -5.71 -6.54
N LYS A 210 -7.32 -5.15 -7.68
CA LYS A 210 -7.49 -5.81 -8.99
C LYS A 210 -6.77 -7.16 -9.06
N ILE A 211 -5.62 -7.29 -8.39
CA ILE A 211 -4.85 -8.54 -8.36
C ILE A 211 -5.50 -9.56 -7.42
N SER A 212 -5.97 -9.14 -6.24
CA SER A 212 -6.61 -10.06 -5.28
C SER A 212 -7.90 -10.67 -5.83
N VAL A 213 -8.73 -9.88 -6.53
CA VAL A 213 -9.96 -10.38 -7.17
C VAL A 213 -9.66 -11.44 -8.23
N THR A 214 -8.51 -11.36 -8.91
CA THR A 214 -8.11 -12.34 -9.94
C THR A 214 -7.59 -13.65 -9.32
N ALA A 215 -7.17 -13.65 -8.05
CA ALA A 215 -6.69 -14.85 -7.36
C ALA A 215 -7.82 -15.75 -6.80
N ASP A 216 -9.02 -15.19 -6.60
CA ASP A 216 -10.17 -15.87 -5.96
C ASP A 216 -11.29 -16.26 -6.93
N SER A 217 -11.07 -16.27 -8.25
CA SER A 217 -12.06 -16.77 -9.22
C SER A 217 -11.75 -18.20 -9.68
N PRO A 218 -12.32 -19.26 -9.05
CA PRO A 218 -12.53 -20.51 -9.75
C PRO A 218 -13.73 -20.35 -10.69
N LEU A 219 -13.50 -20.68 -11.97
CA LEU A 219 -14.53 -20.91 -12.98
C LEU A 219 -15.61 -21.86 -12.41
N LYS A 220 -16.80 -21.34 -12.11
CA LYS A 220 -17.99 -22.18 -11.93
C LYS A 220 -18.48 -22.59 -13.30
N VAL A 221 -18.07 -23.78 -13.75
CA VAL A 221 -18.79 -24.52 -14.78
C VAL A 221 -20.15 -24.91 -14.19
N THR A 222 -21.20 -24.33 -14.75
CA THR A 222 -22.59 -24.66 -14.48
C THR A 222 -22.84 -26.14 -14.78
N LYS A 223 -23.24 -26.91 -13.79
CA LYS A 223 -24.01 -28.14 -14.00
C LYS A 223 -25.28 -28.05 -13.17
N GLU A 224 -26.40 -28.21 -13.87
CA GLU A 224 -27.78 -28.24 -13.35
C GLU A 224 -28.03 -29.37 -12.36
N PRO A 225 -29.10 -29.28 -11.56
CA PRO A 225 -29.24 -29.99 -10.29
C PRO A 225 -29.81 -31.40 -10.49
N THR A 226 -29.26 -32.37 -9.76
CA THR A 226 -29.92 -33.67 -9.55
C THR A 226 -30.22 -33.84 -8.07
N VAL A 227 -31.50 -34.00 -7.80
CA VAL A 227 -32.14 -34.18 -6.49
C VAL A 227 -31.70 -35.49 -5.85
N THR A 228 -31.36 -35.50 -4.56
CA THR A 228 -31.61 -36.64 -3.65
C THR A 228 -31.52 -36.20 -2.18
N LEU A 229 -32.43 -36.77 -1.38
CA LEU A 229 -32.82 -36.44 0.01
C LEU A 229 -31.85 -37.01 1.09
N PRO A 230 -32.01 -36.63 2.38
CA PRO A 230 -30.91 -36.57 3.36
C PRO A 230 -30.77 -37.84 4.22
N VAL A 231 -29.54 -38.13 4.66
CA VAL A 231 -29.24 -39.12 5.71
C VAL A 231 -28.52 -38.44 6.89
N LYS A 232 -28.95 -38.79 8.10
CA LYS A 232 -28.68 -38.18 9.41
C LYS A 232 -27.23 -38.35 9.91
N PRO A 233 -26.79 -37.54 10.90
CA PRO A 233 -25.39 -37.49 11.34
C PRO A 233 -25.08 -38.53 12.44
N VAL A 234 -23.87 -39.11 12.39
CA VAL A 234 -23.31 -39.93 13.47
C VAL A 234 -22.17 -39.15 14.14
N PHE A 235 -22.36 -38.87 15.43
CA PHE A 235 -21.35 -38.34 16.34
C PHE A 235 -20.36 -39.43 16.75
N THR A 236 -19.06 -39.15 16.71
CA THR A 236 -18.07 -39.87 17.53
C THR A 236 -17.09 -38.90 18.19
N THR A 237 -16.67 -39.32 19.38
CA THR A 237 -16.23 -38.52 20.52
C THR A 237 -14.72 -38.26 20.55
N LYS A 238 -14.35 -37.15 21.21
CA LYS A 238 -12.97 -36.71 21.48
C LYS A 238 -12.23 -37.70 22.38
N SER A 239 -10.97 -38.02 22.07
CA SER A 239 -10.04 -38.64 23.01
C SER A 239 -8.96 -37.66 23.49
N ARG A 240 -8.84 -37.56 24.81
CA ARG A 240 -7.82 -36.84 25.61
C ARG A 240 -6.46 -37.53 25.45
N ARG A 241 -5.37 -36.77 25.27
CA ARG A 241 -4.01 -37.25 25.55
C ARG A 241 -3.52 -36.69 26.89
N ALA A 242 -3.06 -37.60 27.74
CA ALA A 242 -2.53 -37.37 29.07
C ALA A 242 -1.10 -36.78 29.02
N GLY A 243 -0.81 -35.86 29.94
CA GLY A 243 0.54 -35.42 30.26
C GLY A 243 1.19 -36.37 31.26
N ILE A 244 2.43 -36.76 30.98
CA ILE A 244 3.29 -37.51 31.91
C ILE A 244 4.22 -36.49 32.57
N ALA A 245 4.10 -36.39 33.89
CA ALA A 245 5.08 -35.77 34.77
C ALA A 245 6.23 -36.75 35.00
N ASN A 246 7.47 -36.24 35.07
CA ASN A 246 8.53 -36.94 35.78
C ASN A 246 9.36 -35.95 36.59
N LYS A 247 9.33 -36.15 37.91
CA LYS A 247 10.27 -35.62 38.89
C LYS A 247 11.46 -36.57 38.97
N LYS A 248 12.67 -36.03 38.94
CA LYS A 248 13.74 -36.31 39.90
C LYS A 248 14.76 -35.18 39.82
#